data_AF-A0A2X3JYZ0-F1
#
_entry.id   AF-A0A2X3JYZ0-F1
#
_cell.length_a   1.000
_cell.length_b   1.000
_cell.length_c   1.000
_cell.angle_alpha   90.00
_cell.angle_beta   90.00
_cell.angle_gamma   90.00
#
_symmetry.space_group_name_H-M   'P 1'
#
loop_
_entity.id
_entity.type
_entity.pdbx_description
1 polymer ?
#
loop_
_entity_poly.entity_id
_entity_poly.type
_entity_poly.pdbx_seq_one_letter_code
_entity_poly.pdbx_strand_id
1 'polypeptide(L)' 'MANWQSIDELQDIASDLPRFTHALDELSLRLGLNITPLTADHISLRCHQNATAERWRRGLNSVASFCQKI' A
#
# COMPACT_ATOMS: atom_id res chain seq x y z
N MET A 1 15.08 -7.93 -8.14
CA MET A 1 14.17 -6.94 -7.52
C MET A 1 13.84 -7.46 -6.14
N ALA A 2 14.18 -6.75 -5.07
CA ALA A 2 13.84 -7.20 -3.73
C ALA A 2 12.31 -7.18 -3.55
N ASN A 3 11.76 -8.15 -2.82
CA ASN A 3 10.35 -8.12 -2.45
C ASN A 3 10.16 -6.97 -1.46
N TRP A 4 9.20 -6.07 -1.70
CA TRP A 4 8.98 -4.94 -0.81
C TRP A 4 8.59 -5.37 0.62
N GLN A 5 8.02 -6.57 0.76
CA GLN A 5 7.68 -7.19 2.04
C GLN A 5 8.90 -7.64 2.86
N SER A 6 10.09 -7.70 2.28
CA SER A 6 11.33 -8.05 3.00
C SER A 6 12.16 -6.82 3.37
N ILE A 7 11.62 -5.60 3.23
CA ILE A 7 12.28 -4.36 3.62
C ILE A 7 11.82 -3.99 5.03
N ASP A 8 12.78 -3.85 5.95
CA ASP A 8 12.53 -3.50 7.35
C ASP A 8 11.71 -2.21 7.51
N GLU A 9 11.98 -1.19 6.68
CA GLU A 9 11.26 0.08 6.68
C GLU A 9 9.78 -0.03 6.29
N LEU A 10 9.37 -1.10 5.62
CA LEU A 10 8.01 -1.31 5.09
C LEU A 10 7.25 -2.44 5.80
N GLN A 11 7.85 -3.03 6.86
CA GLN A 11 7.28 -4.18 7.56
C GLN A 11 5.92 -3.87 8.20
N ASP A 12 5.71 -2.62 8.62
CA ASP A 12 4.43 -2.14 9.15
C ASP A 12 3.34 -2.17 8.07
N ILE A 13 3.64 -1.70 6.85
CA ILE A 13 2.70 -1.75 5.72
C ILE A 13 2.41 -3.20 5.31
N ALA A 14 3.44 -4.05 5.26
CA ALA A 14 3.28 -5.46 4.91
C ALA A 14 2.37 -6.19 5.91
N SER A 15 2.52 -5.88 7.20
CA SER A 15 1.69 -6.45 8.27
C SER A 15 0.25 -5.91 8.25
N ASP A 16 0.05 -4.69 7.75
CA ASP A 16 -1.27 -4.05 7.66
C ASP A 16 -2.07 -4.46 6.41
N LEU A 17 -1.39 -4.98 5.38
CA LEU A 17 -2.01 -5.35 4.11
C LEU A 17 -3.19 -6.33 4.25
N PRO A 18 -3.13 -7.40 5.06
CA PRO A 18 -4.28 -8.29 5.24
C PRO A 18 -5.51 -7.57 5.81
N ARG A 19 -5.31 -6.63 6.75
CA ARG A 19 -6.38 -5.81 7.31
C ARG A 19 -7.01 -4.91 6.24
N PHE A 20 -6.18 -4.30 5.40
CA PHE A 20 -6.65 -3.47 4.28
C PHE A 20 -7.46 -4.29 3.26
N THR A 21 -6.98 -5.47 2.87
CA THR A 21 -7.69 -6.36 1.94
C THR A 21 -9.07 -6.74 2.47
N HIS A 22 -9.18 -7.08 3.76
CA HIS A 22 -10.46 -7.37 4.39
C HIS A 22 -11.42 -6.17 4.37
N ALA A 23 -10.92 -4.98 4.73
CA ALA A 23 -11.73 -3.75 4.72
C ALA A 23 -12.21 -3.38 3.31
N LEU A 24 -11.37 -3.63 2.28
CA LEU A 24 -11.74 -3.40 0.88
C LEU A 24 -12.80 -4.38 0.40
N ASP A 25 -12.67 -5.66 0.76
CA ASP A 25 -13.68 -6.69 0.44
C ASP A 25 -15.03 -6.39 1.09
N GLU A 26 -15.04 -6.05 2.37
CA GLU A 26 -16.26 -5.62 3.08
C GLU A 26 -16.89 -4.37 2.44
N LEU A 27 -16.07 -3.40 2.03
CA LEU A 27 -16.56 -2.20 1.35
C LEU A 27 -17.20 -2.54 0.00
N SER A 28 -16.55 -3.38 -0.80
CA SER A 28 -17.06 -3.86 -2.09
C SER A 28 -18.38 -4.61 -1.93
N LEU A 29 -18.47 -5.48 -0.93
CA LEU A 29 -19.70 -6.20 -0.60
C LEU A 29 -20.83 -5.25 -0.21
N ARG A 30 -20.55 -4.27 0.66
CA ARG A 30 -21.54 -3.27 1.11
C ARG A 30 -22.03 -2.37 -0.01
N LEU A 31 -21.17 -2.06 -0.98
CA LEU A 31 -21.53 -1.26 -2.14
C LEU A 31 -22.16 -2.10 -3.28
N GLY A 32 -22.18 -3.43 -3.15
CA GLY A 32 -22.60 -4.33 -4.23
C GLY A 32 -21.72 -4.22 -5.48
N LEU A 33 -20.45 -3.86 -5.31
CA LEU A 33 -19.52 -3.57 -6.39
C LEU A 33 -18.69 -4.80 -6.71
N ASN A 34 -18.74 -5.26 -7.96
CA ASN A 34 -17.84 -6.30 -8.45
C ASN A 34 -16.49 -5.68 -8.83
N ILE A 35 -15.46 -5.94 -8.02
CA ILE A 35 -14.10 -5.44 -8.24
C ILE A 35 -13.26 -6.31 -9.17
N THR A 36 -13.68 -7.55 -9.46
CA THR A 36 -12.93 -8.50 -10.31
C THR A 36 -12.61 -7.98 -11.72
N PRO A 37 -13.51 -7.26 -12.43
CA PRO A 37 -13.21 -6.72 -13.75
C PRO A 37 -12.46 -5.38 -13.71
N LEU A 38 -12.21 -4.80 -12.53
CA LEU A 38 -11.60 -3.48 -12.40
C LEU A 38 -10.07 -3.58 -12.41
N THR A 39 -9.43 -2.72 -13.18
CA THR A 39 -7.97 -2.58 -13.16
C THR A 39 -7.56 -1.65 -12.02
N ALA A 40 -6.74 -2.16 -11.10
CA ALA A 40 -6.14 -1.33 -10.06
C ALA A 40 -5.05 -0.42 -10.68
N ASP A 41 -5.21 0.90 -10.55
CA ASP A 41 -4.22 1.88 -11.02
C ASP A 41 -3.10 2.08 -9.99
N HIS A 42 -3.45 2.34 -8.73
CA HIS A 42 -2.50 2.52 -7.63
C HIS A 42 -3.14 2.23 -6.26
N ILE A 43 -2.30 2.03 -5.24
CA ILE A 43 -2.68 1.97 -3.82
C ILE A 43 -2.06 3.16 -3.09
N SER A 44 -2.83 3.82 -2.23
CA SER A 44 -2.37 4.99 -1.47
C SER A 44 -2.11 4.64 -0.01
N LEU A 45 -1.00 5.14 0.53
CA LEU A 45 -0.66 5.07 1.94
C LEU A 45 -0.93 6.43 2.60
N ARG A 46 -1.30 6.42 3.89
CA ARG A 46 -1.48 7.64 4.69
C ARG A 46 -0.74 7.49 6.02
N CYS A 47 -0.10 8.57 6.46
CA CYS A 47 0.57 8.66 7.74
C CYS A 47 0.37 10.04 8.36
N HIS A 48 0.40 10.12 9.69
CA HIS A 48 0.25 11.36 10.45
C HIS A 48 1.59 11.93 10.94
N GLN A 49 2.68 11.17 10.81
CA GLN A 49 4.02 11.53 11.27
C GLN A 49 4.99 11.61 10.09
N ASN A 50 5.69 12.74 9.95
CA ASN A 50 6.69 12.94 8.90
C ASN A 50 7.83 11.91 8.97
N ALA A 51 8.18 11.44 10.17
CA ALA A 51 9.19 10.40 10.36
C ALA A 51 8.80 9.08 9.67
N THR A 52 7.51 8.69 9.75
CA THR A 52 6.98 7.50 9.07
C THR A 52 6.98 7.69 7.57
N ALA A 53 6.57 8.87 7.09
CA ALA A 53 6.59 9.20 5.66
C ALA A 53 8.00 9.06 5.06
N GLU A 54 9.01 9.60 5.75
CA GLU A 54 10.40 9.54 5.31
C GLU A 54 10.97 8.11 5.37
N ARG A 55 10.60 7.33 6.40
CA ARG A 55 10.98 5.90 6.49
C ARG A 55 10.44 5.13 5.28
N TRP A 56 9.15 5.26 4.99
CA TRP A 56 8.52 4.59 3.85
C TRP A 56 9.10 5.04 2.52
N ARG A 57 9.40 6.34 2.36
CA ARG A 57 10.06 6.86 1.15
C ARG A 57 11.40 6.18 0.90
N ARG A 58 12.22 5.97 1.93
CA ARG A 58 13.51 5.27 1.82
C ARG A 58 13.33 3.80 1.43
N GLY A 59 12.42 3.10 2.10
CA GLY A 59 12.11 1.70 1.79
C GLY A 59 11.64 1.54 0.34
N LEU A 60 10.65 2.32 -0.09
CA LEU A 60 10.10 2.26 -1.45
C LEU A 60 11.13 2.59 -2.54
N ASN A 61 12.02 3.57 -2.29
CA ASN A 61 13.11 3.91 -3.22
C ASN A 61 14.12 2.76 -3.43
N SER A 62 14.19 1.79 -2.51
CA SER A 62 15.12 0.65 -2.65
C SER A 62 14.57 -0.46 -3.56
N VAL A 63 13.26 -0.47 -3.82
CA VAL A 63 12.58 -1.53 -4.61
C VAL A 63 11.90 -1.03 -5.87
N ALA A 64 11.60 0.26 -5.95
CA ALA A 64 10.97 0.87 -7.11
C ALA A 64 11.58 2.25 -7.40
N SER A 65 11.68 2.60 -8.69
CA SER A 65 11.92 3.98 -9.09
C SER A 65 10.71 4.82 -8.72
N PHE A 66 10.93 5.86 -7.91
CA PHE A 66 9.89 6.76 -7.41
C PHE A 66 9.03 7.35 -8.54
N CYS A 67 7.77 6.92 -8.65
CA CYS A 67 6.77 7.58 -9.50
C CYS A 67 5.97 8.56 -8.65
N GLN A 68 6.38 9.83 -8.64
CA GLN A 68 5.57 10.91 -8.07
C GLN A 68 4.45 11.25 -9.07
N LYS A 69 3.24 10.70 -8.88
CA LYS A 69 2.02 11.35 -9.39
C LYS A 69 1.41 12.13 -8.24
N ILE A 70 1.44 13.45 -8.38
CA ILE A 70 0.63 14.41 -7.62
C ILE A 70 -0.83 14.17 -7.98
#